data_AF-A0A1G9MNU3-F1
#
_entry.id   AF-A0A1G9MNU3-F1
#
_cell.length_a   1.000
_cell.length_b   1.000
_cell.length_c   1.000
_cell.angle_alpha   90.00
_cell.angle_beta   90.00
_cell.angle_gamma   90.00
#
_symmetry.space_group_name_H-M   'P 1'
#
loop_
_entity.id
_entity.type
_entity.pdbx_description
1 polymer ?
#
loop_
_entity_poly.entity_id
_entity_poly.type
_entity_poly.pdbx_seq_one_letter_code
_entity_poly.pdbx_strand_id
1 'polypeptide(L)'
;MRDQLVATGDQYLDAFLLLSRGMRYPQRQLEDAETSLREAQKRDHTRNGFHGTAERRQRAEKRYDEAKRELDIARRIEDQADRDIRQTARPQLLALVDAEIEALWGDFYTPRDTTDWRTDPMPDDPTAWWELQPGAEVHIRYATTGVRWQFIELGEPHPDAPGMRIARYVERSEMRGVAVVELAVHPEQPVGRHARSTQMTITQPTKEEQV
;
A
#
# COMPACT_ATOMS: atom_id res chain seq x y z
N MET A 1 12.76 1.74 1.41
CA MET A 1 11.73 2.45 2.20
C MET A 1 12.01 2.15 3.65
N ARG A 2 12.15 3.16 4.52
CA ARG A 2 12.24 2.88 5.96
C ARG A 2 10.86 2.45 6.46
N ASP A 3 10.74 1.19 6.86
CA ASP A 3 9.45 0.61 7.27
C ASP A 3 9.11 0.90 8.74
N GLN A 4 10.04 1.44 9.51
CA GLN A 4 9.92 1.70 10.94
C GLN A 4 10.07 3.19 11.23
N LEU A 5 9.12 3.74 11.98
CA LEU A 5 9.24 5.06 12.60
C LEU A 5 10.10 4.92 13.86
N VAL A 6 10.85 5.97 14.20
CA VAL A 6 11.58 5.99 15.47
C VAL A 6 10.59 6.04 16.63
N ALA A 7 10.74 5.12 17.59
CA ALA A 7 10.02 5.19 18.85
C ALA A 7 10.68 6.23 19.77
N THR A 8 9.96 7.31 20.05
CA THR A 8 10.43 8.41 20.90
C THR A 8 10.31 8.06 22.39
N GLY A 9 9.44 7.10 22.73
CA GLY A 9 9.09 6.76 24.11
C GLY A 9 8.05 7.71 24.73
N ASP A 10 7.57 8.69 23.96
CA ASP A 10 6.45 9.57 24.32
C ASP A 10 5.24 9.20 23.46
N GLN A 11 4.17 8.75 24.13
CA GLN A 11 2.95 8.27 23.46
C GLN A 11 2.30 9.31 22.52
N TYR A 12 2.44 10.60 22.81
CA TYR A 12 1.85 11.66 21.99
C TYR A 12 2.71 11.95 20.75
N LEU A 13 4.03 11.91 20.88
CA LEU A 13 4.95 12.04 19.75
C LEU A 13 4.89 10.82 18.83
N ASP A 14 4.80 9.61 19.39
CA ASP A 14 4.68 8.38 18.61
C ASP A 14 3.34 8.34 17.85
N ALA A 15 2.26 8.80 18.48
CA ALA A 15 0.96 8.95 17.81
C ALA A 15 1.01 10.00 16.69
N PHE A 16 1.73 11.11 16.89
CA PHE A 16 1.93 12.13 15.85
C PHE A 16 2.75 11.62 14.67
N LEU A 17 3.81 10.86 14.91
CA LEU A 17 4.59 10.22 13.85
C LEU A 17 3.76 9.22 13.04
N LEU A 18 2.89 8.45 13.71
CA LEU A 18 1.94 7.55 13.04
C LEU A 18 0.93 8.32 12.19
N LEU A 19 0.40 9.43 12.70
CA LEU A 19 -0.50 10.32 11.96
C LEU A 19 0.20 10.89 10.72
N SER A 20 1.41 11.43 10.88
CA SER A 20 2.24 11.98 9.80
C SER A 20 2.56 10.93 8.74
N ARG A 21 2.82 9.68 9.15
CA ARG A 21 2.97 8.54 8.24
C ARG A 21 1.69 8.24 7.46
N GLY A 22 0.54 8.36 8.10
CA GLY A 22 -0.79 8.16 7.52
C GLY A 22 -1.13 9.17 6.44
N MET A 23 -0.59 10.40 6.51
CA MET A 23 -0.80 11.48 5.53
C MET A 23 -0.34 11.14 4.11
N ARG A 24 0.55 10.15 3.95
CA ARG A 24 1.00 9.68 2.64
C ARG A 24 -0.15 9.10 1.80
N TYR A 25 -1.17 8.52 2.44
CA TYR A 25 -2.30 7.95 1.72
C TYR A 25 -3.20 9.01 1.04
N PRO A 26 -3.75 10.02 1.75
CA PRO A 26 -4.52 11.09 1.10
C PRO A 26 -3.65 11.91 0.13
N GLN A 27 -2.36 12.11 0.42
CA GLN A 27 -1.44 12.76 -0.52
C GLN A 27 -1.31 11.95 -1.83
N ARG A 28 -1.21 10.63 -1.74
CA ARG A 28 -1.16 9.76 -2.93
C ARG A 28 -2.45 9.79 -3.74
N GLN A 29 -3.60 9.76 -3.06
CA GLN A 29 -4.89 9.87 -3.75
C GLN A 29 -5.01 11.18 -4.54
N LEU A 30 -4.53 12.30 -3.98
CA LEU A 30 -4.53 13.59 -4.68
C LEU A 30 -3.67 13.54 -5.94
N GLU A 31 -2.48 12.94 -5.89
CA GLU A 31 -1.57 12.80 -7.06
C GLU A 31 -2.17 11.92 -8.16
N ASP A 32 -2.81 10.82 -7.79
CA ASP A 32 -3.48 9.91 -8.73
C ASP A 32 -4.70 10.60 -9.36
N ALA A 33 -5.47 11.38 -8.57
CA ALA A 33 -6.59 12.17 -9.06
C ALA A 33 -6.13 13.32 -9.98
N GLU A 34 -5.03 13.99 -9.65
CA GLU A 34 -4.45 15.05 -10.47
C GLU A 34 -3.97 14.50 -11.81
N THR A 35 -3.29 13.36 -11.81
CA THR A 35 -2.87 12.66 -13.03
C THR A 35 -4.06 12.31 -13.91
N SER A 36 -5.11 11.73 -13.31
CA SER A 36 -6.35 11.39 -14.00
C SER A 36 -7.04 12.61 -14.60
N LEU A 37 -7.05 13.73 -13.88
CA LEU A 37 -7.62 15.00 -14.34
C LEU A 37 -6.83 15.58 -15.52
N ARG A 38 -5.50 15.64 -15.42
CA ARG A 38 -4.64 16.10 -16.52
C ARG A 38 -4.85 15.28 -17.78
N GLU A 39 -4.95 13.95 -17.66
CA GLU A 39 -5.26 13.08 -18.80
C GLU A 39 -6.65 13.33 -19.39
N ALA A 40 -7.66 13.50 -18.54
CA ALA A 40 -9.03 13.76 -18.97
C ALA A 40 -9.14 15.10 -19.70
N GLN A 41 -8.51 16.16 -19.18
CA GLN A 41 -8.43 17.47 -19.81
C GLN A 41 -7.72 17.41 -21.17
N LYS A 42 -6.60 16.68 -21.25
CA LYS A 42 -5.89 16.48 -22.52
C LYS A 42 -6.78 15.80 -23.56
N ARG A 43 -7.49 14.72 -23.18
CA ARG A 43 -8.41 14.00 -24.08
C ARG A 43 -9.60 14.87 -24.50
N ASP A 44 -10.15 15.64 -23.58
CA ASP A 44 -11.26 16.56 -23.84
C ASP A 44 -10.85 17.66 -24.82
N HIS A 45 -9.65 18.21 -24.64
CA HIS A 45 -9.07 19.19 -25.55
C HIS A 45 -8.82 18.61 -26.94
N THR A 46 -8.23 17.41 -27.05
CA THR A 46 -7.99 16.76 -28.35
C THR A 46 -9.29 16.41 -29.09
N ARG A 47 -10.37 16.10 -28.36
CA ARG A 47 -11.65 15.66 -28.93
C ARG A 47 -12.76 16.71 -28.86
N ASN A 48 -12.46 17.95 -28.46
CA ASN A 48 -13.41 19.07 -28.35
C ASN A 48 -14.72 18.71 -27.61
N GLY A 49 -14.67 17.90 -26.55
CA GLY A 49 -15.88 17.51 -25.81
C GLY A 49 -16.67 16.32 -26.38
N PHE A 50 -16.31 15.79 -27.55
CA PHE A 50 -17.04 14.69 -28.18
C PHE A 50 -16.70 13.31 -27.59
N HIS A 51 -17.59 12.33 -27.79
CA HIS A 51 -17.45 10.95 -27.30
C HIS A 51 -17.40 10.83 -25.76
N GLY A 52 -18.12 11.71 -25.05
CA GLY A 52 -18.23 11.67 -23.59
C GLY A 52 -16.96 12.12 -22.85
N THR A 53 -16.03 12.80 -23.53
CA THR A 53 -14.83 13.35 -22.86
C THR A 53 -15.16 14.44 -21.86
N ALA A 54 -16.19 15.24 -22.12
CA ALA A 54 -16.64 16.28 -21.19
C ALA A 54 -17.16 15.68 -19.87
N GLU A 55 -17.97 14.63 -19.93
CA GLU A 55 -18.43 13.91 -18.73
C GLU A 55 -17.28 13.25 -17.98
N ARG A 56 -16.32 12.66 -18.70
CA ARG A 56 -15.12 12.07 -18.09
C ARG A 56 -14.25 13.12 -17.39
N ARG A 57 -14.12 14.32 -17.98
CA ARG A 57 -13.45 15.46 -17.35
C ARG A 57 -14.17 15.87 -16.07
N GLN A 58 -15.50 16.07 -16.11
CA GLN A 58 -16.28 16.44 -14.92
C GLN A 58 -16.17 15.40 -13.80
N ARG A 59 -16.16 14.10 -14.11
CA ARG A 59 -15.93 13.05 -13.09
C ARG A 59 -14.52 13.09 -12.52
N ALA A 60 -13.51 13.37 -13.33
CA ALA A 60 -12.13 13.51 -12.87
C ALA A 60 -11.95 14.76 -12.00
N GLU A 61 -12.60 15.89 -12.35
CA GLU A 61 -12.63 17.12 -11.54
C GLU A 61 -13.27 16.83 -10.18
N LYS A 62 -14.43 16.17 -10.15
CA LYS A 62 -15.10 15.80 -8.90
C LYS A 62 -14.20 14.94 -8.00
N ARG A 63 -13.52 13.92 -8.55
CA ARG A 63 -12.58 13.08 -7.79
C ARG A 63 -11.39 13.87 -7.25
N TYR A 64 -10.87 14.80 -8.03
CA TYR A 64 -9.79 15.68 -7.59
C TYR A 64 -10.25 16.58 -6.42
N ASP A 65 -11.45 17.17 -6.53
CA ASP A 65 -12.00 18.00 -5.47
C ASP A 65 -12.28 17.20 -4.17
N GLU A 66 -12.77 15.96 -4.31
CA GLU A 66 -12.97 15.04 -3.19
C GLU A 66 -11.63 14.68 -2.51
N ALA A 67 -10.63 14.23 -3.28
CA ALA A 67 -9.30 13.90 -2.76
C ALA A 67 -8.61 15.10 -2.10
N LYS A 68 -8.75 16.30 -2.68
CA LYS A 68 -8.25 17.55 -2.11
C LYS A 68 -8.92 17.86 -0.78
N ARG A 69 -10.25 17.71 -0.70
CA ARG A 69 -10.99 17.93 0.54
C ARG A 69 -10.58 16.94 1.64
N GLU A 70 -10.37 15.68 1.31
CA GLU A 70 -9.89 14.67 2.25
C GLU A 70 -8.49 15.00 2.77
N LEU A 71 -7.57 15.41 1.88
CA LEU A 71 -6.23 15.86 2.27
C LEU A 71 -6.30 17.10 3.17
N ASP A 72 -7.14 18.09 2.85
CA ASP A 72 -7.31 19.29 3.67
C ASP A 72 -7.82 18.97 5.08
N ILE A 73 -8.75 18.00 5.21
CA ILE A 73 -9.23 17.53 6.52
C ILE A 73 -8.09 16.85 7.28
N ALA A 74 -7.35 15.95 6.63
CA ALA A 74 -6.26 15.22 7.24
C ALA A 74 -5.13 16.16 7.71
N ARG A 75 -4.77 17.16 6.88
CA ARG A 75 -3.78 18.19 7.21
C ARG A 75 -4.19 19.02 8.42
N ARG A 76 -5.46 19.40 8.55
CA ARG A 76 -5.93 20.13 9.75
C ARG A 76 -5.75 19.33 11.03
N ILE A 77 -5.95 18.01 10.97
CA ILE A 77 -5.76 17.12 12.13
C ILE A 77 -4.27 17.01 12.45
N GLU A 78 -3.42 16.83 11.43
CA GLU A 78 -1.96 16.84 11.57
C GLU A 78 -1.43 18.17 12.15
N ASP A 79 -1.86 19.31 11.62
CA ASP A 79 -1.50 20.66 12.09
C ASP A 79 -1.95 20.92 13.54
N GLN A 80 -3.07 20.33 13.95
CA GLN A 80 -3.52 20.41 15.34
C GLN A 80 -2.62 19.56 16.24
N ALA A 81 -2.34 18.32 15.84
CA ALA A 81 -1.45 17.43 16.57
C ALA A 81 -0.03 18.00 16.70
N ASP A 82 0.52 18.58 15.63
CA ASP A 82 1.83 19.25 15.63
C ASP A 82 1.87 20.40 16.65
N ARG A 83 0.84 21.24 16.67
CA ARG A 83 0.74 22.32 17.67
C ARG A 83 0.67 21.78 19.10
N ASP A 84 -0.09 20.72 19.34
CA ASP A 84 -0.27 20.13 20.66
C ASP A 84 1.03 19.50 21.18
N ILE A 85 1.78 18.78 20.32
CA ILE A 85 3.06 18.21 20.72
C ILE A 85 4.14 19.27 20.93
N ARG A 86 4.19 20.33 20.12
CA ARG A 86 5.20 21.40 20.26
C ARG A 86 5.05 22.20 21.56
N GLN A 87 3.86 22.21 22.16
CA GLN A 87 3.62 22.87 23.45
C GLN A 87 4.07 22.04 24.66
N THR A 88 4.17 20.72 24.51
CA THR A 88 4.27 19.79 25.64
C THR A 88 5.55 18.96 25.63
N ALA A 89 6.16 18.76 24.46
CA ALA A 89 7.29 17.88 24.29
C ALA A 89 8.64 18.52 24.65
N ARG A 90 9.61 17.67 24.97
CA ARG A 90 11.01 18.08 25.20
C ARG A 90 11.65 18.49 23.86
N PRO A 91 12.41 19.62 23.79
CA PRO A 91 13.00 20.11 22.54
C PRO A 91 13.86 19.09 21.79
N GLN A 92 14.56 18.21 22.52
CA GLN A 92 15.43 17.17 21.94
C GLN A 92 14.63 16.08 21.21
N LEU A 93 13.40 15.77 21.68
CA LEU A 93 12.52 14.80 21.03
C LEU A 93 11.83 15.40 19.81
N LEU A 94 11.50 16.69 19.86
CA LEU A 94 10.94 17.42 18.71
C LEU A 94 11.92 17.43 17.52
N ALA A 95 13.22 17.65 17.77
CA ALA A 95 14.23 17.60 16.71
C ALA A 95 14.31 16.23 16.03
N LEU A 96 14.11 15.14 16.80
CA LEU A 96 14.09 13.78 16.28
C LEU A 96 12.82 13.52 15.45
N VAL A 97 11.67 14.01 15.90
CA VAL A 97 10.39 13.92 15.18
C VAL A 97 10.46 14.68 13.86
N ASP A 98 10.96 15.92 13.86
CA ASP A 98 11.10 16.74 12.65
C ASP A 98 11.99 16.04 11.61
N ALA A 99 13.12 15.47 12.04
CA ALA A 99 14.02 14.71 11.16
C ALA A 99 13.38 13.45 10.58
N GLU A 100 12.56 12.75 11.36
CA GLU A 100 11.85 11.55 10.90
C GLU A 100 10.75 11.90 9.88
N ILE A 101 10.04 13.00 10.09
CA ILE A 101 9.04 13.51 9.15
C ILE A 101 9.70 13.94 7.84
N GLU A 102 10.82 14.67 7.91
CA GLU A 102 11.58 15.06 6.72
C GLU A 102 12.04 13.84 5.92
N ALA A 103 12.58 12.81 6.59
CA ALA A 103 12.98 11.56 5.96
C ALA A 103 11.78 10.82 5.33
N LEU A 104 10.63 10.79 6.01
CA LEU A 104 9.41 10.14 5.53
C LEU A 104 8.88 10.76 4.24
N TRP A 105 8.90 12.09 4.13
CA TRP A 105 8.51 12.80 2.92
C TRP A 105 9.58 12.74 1.83
N GLY A 106 10.86 12.75 2.19
CA GLY A 106 11.96 12.47 1.28
C GLY A 106 11.81 11.11 0.59
N ASP A 107 11.51 10.06 1.36
CA ASP A 107 11.23 8.71 0.84
C ASP A 107 9.99 8.67 -0.07
N PHE A 108 8.97 9.49 0.22
CA PHE A 108 7.74 9.54 -0.56
C PHE A 108 7.95 10.19 -1.93
N TYR A 109 8.68 11.31 -1.98
CA TYR A 109 8.93 12.06 -3.22
C TYR A 109 10.17 11.61 -3.99
N THR A 110 10.98 10.71 -3.43
CA THR A 110 12.10 10.12 -4.17
C THR A 110 11.56 9.44 -5.44
N PRO A 111 12.07 9.79 -6.64
CA PRO A 111 11.63 9.17 -7.88
C PRO A 111 11.78 7.65 -7.77
N ARG A 112 10.64 6.96 -7.71
CA ARG A 112 10.65 5.50 -7.81
C ARG A 112 10.89 5.19 -9.27
N ASP A 113 11.94 4.43 -9.55
CA ASP A 113 12.21 3.95 -10.89
C ASP A 113 11.04 3.03 -11.30
N THR A 114 10.05 3.60 -11.97
CA THR A 114 8.83 2.88 -12.41
C THR A 114 9.12 1.87 -13.52
N THR A 115 10.39 1.75 -13.92
CA THR A 115 10.90 0.84 -14.94
C THR A 115 11.11 -0.59 -14.41
N ASP A 116 11.09 -0.81 -13.08
CA ASP A 116 11.66 -2.01 -12.46
C ASP A 116 10.68 -3.17 -12.18
N TRP A 117 9.35 -2.99 -12.34
CA TRP A 117 8.37 -4.06 -12.07
C TRP A 117 8.46 -5.26 -13.03
N ARG A 118 9.23 -5.14 -14.12
CA ARG A 118 9.51 -6.23 -15.08
C ARG A 118 10.86 -6.90 -14.86
N THR A 119 11.69 -6.39 -13.96
CA THR A 119 13.09 -6.79 -13.79
C THR A 119 13.39 -7.37 -12.41
N ASP A 120 12.41 -7.41 -11.50
CA ASP A 120 12.49 -8.26 -10.32
C ASP A 120 12.82 -9.69 -10.76
N PRO A 121 13.94 -10.27 -10.28
CA PRO A 121 14.29 -11.65 -10.60
C PRO A 121 13.14 -12.57 -10.17
N MET A 122 12.83 -13.54 -11.03
CA MET A 122 11.76 -14.51 -10.78
C MET A 122 11.98 -15.16 -9.39
N PRO A 123 10.93 -15.30 -8.56
CA PRO A 123 11.07 -15.95 -7.26
C PRO A 123 11.60 -17.37 -7.41
N ASP A 124 12.35 -17.85 -6.42
CA ASP A 124 12.91 -19.22 -6.40
C ASP A 124 11.81 -20.29 -6.51
N ASP A 125 10.60 -19.98 -6.05
CA ASP A 125 9.42 -20.83 -6.11
C ASP A 125 8.43 -20.34 -7.19
N PRO A 126 8.23 -21.09 -8.29
CA PRO A 126 7.36 -20.68 -9.40
C PRO A 126 5.87 -21.04 -9.20
N THR A 127 5.47 -21.59 -8.04
CA THR A 127 4.11 -22.10 -7.81
C THR A 127 3.05 -21.05 -8.15
N ALA A 128 2.09 -21.43 -9.00
CA ALA A 128 0.98 -20.56 -9.41
C ALA A 128 -0.13 -20.53 -8.36
N TRP A 129 -0.95 -19.48 -8.35
CA TRP A 129 -2.06 -19.35 -7.39
C TRP A 129 -3.08 -20.48 -7.48
N TRP A 130 -3.35 -21.02 -8.66
CA TRP A 130 -4.28 -22.14 -8.83
C TRP A 130 -3.73 -23.48 -8.30
N GLU A 131 -2.42 -23.56 -8.04
CA GLU A 131 -1.73 -24.75 -7.54
C GLU A 131 -1.63 -24.77 -6.00
N LEU A 132 -1.91 -23.65 -5.34
CA LEU A 132 -1.90 -23.57 -3.88
C LEU A 132 -3.06 -24.37 -3.26
N GLN A 133 -2.73 -25.24 -2.30
CA GLN A 133 -3.74 -25.94 -1.51
C GLN A 133 -4.19 -25.08 -0.32
N PRO A 134 -5.48 -25.07 0.03
CA PRO A 134 -5.95 -24.49 1.29
C PRO A 134 -5.10 -24.96 2.47
N GLY A 135 -4.61 -24.02 3.28
CA GLY A 135 -3.70 -24.27 4.40
C GLY A 135 -2.21 -24.11 4.06
N ALA A 136 -1.83 -23.96 2.78
CA ALA A 136 -0.42 -23.73 2.39
C ALA A 136 0.15 -22.47 3.04
N GLU A 137 1.34 -22.59 3.63
CA GLU A 137 2.05 -21.47 4.23
C GLU A 137 3.06 -20.89 3.23
N VAL A 138 2.88 -19.63 2.86
CA VAL A 138 3.83 -18.83 2.10
C VAL A 138 4.69 -18.06 3.09
N HIS A 139 5.97 -18.44 3.20
CA HIS A 139 6.93 -17.78 4.07
C HIS A 139 7.70 -16.77 3.24
N ILE A 140 7.61 -15.50 3.62
CA ILE A 140 8.26 -14.40 2.93
C ILE A 140 9.32 -13.85 3.87
N ARG A 141 10.60 -14.08 3.54
CA ARG A 141 11.70 -13.41 4.24
C ARG A 141 12.02 -12.13 3.50
N TYR A 142 11.80 -10.99 4.13
CA TYR A 142 12.41 -9.74 3.73
C TYR A 142 13.74 -9.61 4.47
N ALA A 143 14.66 -8.81 3.94
CA ALA A 143 15.97 -8.56 4.58
C ALA A 143 15.86 -8.06 6.05
N THR A 144 14.69 -7.58 6.47
CA THR A 144 14.44 -6.95 7.77
C THR A 144 13.28 -7.56 8.56
N THR A 145 12.43 -8.43 7.99
CA THR A 145 11.24 -8.99 8.68
C THR A 145 10.82 -10.35 8.09
N GLY A 146 10.37 -11.27 8.94
CA GLY A 146 9.69 -12.50 8.51
C GLY A 146 8.16 -12.30 8.48
N VAL A 147 7.55 -12.54 7.33
CA VAL A 147 6.08 -12.56 7.19
C VAL A 147 5.65 -13.97 6.80
N ARG A 148 4.59 -14.46 7.43
CA ARG A 148 3.97 -15.73 7.07
C ARG A 148 2.55 -15.51 6.62
N TRP A 149 2.20 -15.99 5.43
CA TRP A 149 0.82 -16.01 4.94
C TRP A 149 0.33 -17.45 4.90
N GLN A 150 -0.80 -17.71 5.54
CA GLN A 150 -1.47 -19.00 5.41
C GLN A 150 -2.60 -18.85 4.39
N PHE A 151 -2.46 -19.52 3.26
CA PHE A 151 -3.44 -19.49 2.18
C PHE A 151 -4.74 -20.14 2.62
N ILE A 152 -5.86 -19.46 2.39
CA ILE A 152 -7.19 -19.98 2.71
C ILE A 152 -7.79 -20.56 1.43
N GLU A 153 -7.93 -19.74 0.39
CA GLU A 153 -8.55 -20.15 -0.87
C GLU A 153 -8.26 -19.17 -2.02
N LEU A 154 -8.44 -19.67 -3.24
CA LEU A 154 -8.59 -18.86 -4.44
C LEU A 154 -10.08 -18.72 -4.74
N GLY A 155 -10.67 -17.67 -4.19
CA GLY A 155 -12.11 -17.42 -4.18
C GLY A 155 -12.66 -16.92 -5.51
N GLU A 156 -13.63 -16.03 -5.44
CA GLU A 156 -14.45 -15.59 -6.58
C GLU A 156 -13.65 -14.78 -7.61
N PRO A 157 -14.14 -14.71 -8.87
CA PRO A 157 -13.63 -13.76 -9.86
C PRO A 157 -13.71 -12.31 -9.34
N HIS A 158 -12.72 -11.49 -9.68
CA HIS A 158 -12.73 -10.07 -9.30
C HIS A 158 -13.83 -9.32 -10.09
N PRO A 159 -14.68 -8.50 -9.45
CA PRO A 159 -15.85 -7.90 -10.08
C PRO A 159 -15.50 -6.97 -11.25
N ASP A 160 -14.38 -6.25 -11.13
CA ASP A 160 -13.98 -5.22 -12.11
C ASP A 160 -12.78 -5.62 -12.98
N ALA A 161 -12.22 -6.83 -12.80
CA ALA A 161 -10.98 -7.25 -13.47
C ALA A 161 -11.13 -8.66 -14.09
N PRO A 162 -11.57 -8.75 -15.35
CA PRO A 162 -11.76 -10.02 -16.05
C PRO A 162 -10.47 -10.85 -16.05
N GLY A 163 -10.56 -12.12 -15.63
CA GLY A 163 -9.43 -13.04 -15.54
C GLY A 163 -8.68 -13.02 -14.21
N MET A 164 -8.99 -12.10 -13.29
CA MET A 164 -8.46 -12.13 -11.93
C MET A 164 -9.42 -12.82 -10.96
N ARG A 165 -8.87 -13.38 -9.89
CA ARG A 165 -9.61 -13.99 -8.76
C ARG A 165 -9.15 -13.39 -7.44
N ILE A 166 -9.99 -13.47 -6.42
CA ILE A 166 -9.67 -12.99 -5.07
C ILE A 166 -9.00 -14.14 -4.30
N ALA A 167 -7.69 -14.04 -4.09
CA ALA A 167 -6.96 -14.93 -3.19
C ALA A 167 -7.07 -14.42 -1.74
N ARG A 168 -7.38 -15.32 -0.81
CA ARG A 168 -7.52 -15.02 0.62
C ARG A 168 -6.43 -15.70 1.44
N TYR A 169 -5.89 -14.99 2.42
CA TYR A 169 -4.88 -15.53 3.33
C TYR A 169 -4.98 -14.93 4.73
N VAL A 170 -4.44 -15.65 5.70
CA VAL A 170 -4.14 -15.12 7.03
C VAL A 170 -2.68 -14.66 7.06
N GLU A 171 -2.45 -13.37 7.15
CA GLU A 171 -1.13 -12.80 7.42
C GLU A 171 -0.83 -12.91 8.93
N ARG A 172 0.34 -13.48 9.23
CA ARG A 172 0.98 -13.43 10.55
C ARG A 172 2.27 -12.65 10.40
N SER A 173 2.32 -11.44 10.95
CA SER A 173 3.49 -10.59 10.94
C SER A 173 3.66 -9.88 12.28
N GLU A 174 4.90 -9.56 12.64
CA GLU A 174 5.18 -8.75 13.83
C GLU A 174 4.54 -7.36 13.74
N MET A 175 4.31 -6.86 12.52
CA MET A 175 3.73 -5.53 12.26
C MET A 175 2.21 -5.47 12.41
N ARG A 176 1.48 -6.53 12.01
CA ARG A 176 0.00 -6.52 11.97
C ARG A 176 -0.65 -7.58 12.86
N GLY A 177 0.14 -8.40 13.56
CA GLY A 177 -0.37 -9.53 14.32
C GLY A 177 -0.96 -10.57 13.37
N VAL A 178 -2.23 -10.94 13.57
CA VAL A 178 -2.97 -11.90 12.74
C VAL A 178 -4.10 -11.17 12.02
N ALA A 179 -4.07 -11.15 10.68
CA ALA A 179 -5.07 -10.46 9.86
C ALA A 179 -5.47 -11.27 8.63
N VAL A 180 -6.74 -11.21 8.23
CA VAL A 180 -7.18 -11.73 6.93
C VAL A 180 -6.91 -10.67 5.86
N VAL A 181 -6.33 -11.10 4.74
CA VAL A 181 -6.01 -10.24 3.61
C VAL A 181 -6.52 -10.87 2.32
N GLU A 182 -7.01 -10.01 1.43
CA GLU A 182 -7.53 -10.39 0.12
C GLU A 182 -6.69 -9.71 -0.98
N LEU A 183 -6.32 -10.46 -2.00
CA LEU A 183 -5.58 -9.96 -3.16
C LEU A 183 -6.28 -10.35 -4.45
N ALA A 184 -6.37 -9.39 -5.38
CA ALA A 184 -6.71 -9.68 -6.77
C ALA A 184 -5.48 -10.27 -7.47
N VAL A 185 -5.60 -11.51 -7.93
CA VAL A 185 -4.49 -12.27 -8.53
C VAL A 185 -4.90 -12.89 -9.85
N HIS A 186 -3.94 -13.04 -10.77
CA HIS A 186 -4.16 -13.90 -11.93
C HIS A 186 -3.85 -15.35 -11.52
N PRO A 187 -4.77 -16.31 -11.69
CA PRO A 187 -4.58 -17.67 -11.19
C PRO A 187 -3.27 -18.32 -11.66
N GLU A 188 -2.91 -18.09 -12.92
CA GLU A 188 -1.73 -18.67 -13.58
C GLU A 188 -0.40 -17.97 -13.24
N GLN A 189 -0.43 -16.84 -12.52
CA GLN A 189 0.80 -16.15 -12.17
C GLN A 189 1.42 -16.73 -10.89
N PRO A 190 2.77 -16.75 -10.78
CA PRO A 190 3.44 -17.19 -9.57
C PRO A 190 3.06 -16.33 -8.37
N VAL A 191 2.84 -16.97 -7.22
CA VAL A 191 2.49 -16.31 -5.95
C VAL A 191 3.52 -15.23 -5.57
N GLY A 192 4.81 -15.52 -5.81
CA GLY A 192 5.91 -14.63 -5.47
C GLY A 192 5.92 -13.30 -6.22
N ARG A 193 5.20 -13.17 -7.35
CA ARG A 193 5.01 -11.88 -8.02
C ARG A 193 4.22 -10.88 -7.18
N HIS A 194 3.37 -11.35 -6.28
CA HIS A 194 2.56 -10.50 -5.41
C HIS A 194 3.26 -10.22 -4.07
N ALA A 195 4.03 -11.19 -3.56
CA ALA A 195 4.78 -11.07 -2.31
C ALA A 195 6.09 -10.27 -2.44
N ARG A 196 6.65 -10.12 -3.65
CA ARG A 196 7.86 -9.30 -3.94
C ARG A 196 9.08 -9.67 -3.07
N SER A 197 9.39 -10.96 -2.93
CA SER A 197 10.63 -11.44 -2.30
C SER A 197 11.20 -12.65 -3.04
N THR A 198 12.52 -12.65 -3.27
CA THR A 198 13.26 -13.80 -3.79
C THR A 198 13.44 -14.90 -2.74
N GLN A 199 13.40 -14.56 -1.45
CA GLN A 199 13.59 -15.49 -0.34
C GLN A 199 12.25 -16.10 0.12
N MET A 200 11.34 -16.29 -0.83
CA MET A 200 10.03 -16.88 -0.57
C MET A 200 10.14 -18.40 -0.59
N THR A 201 9.50 -19.06 0.38
CA THR A 201 9.33 -20.52 0.38
C THR A 201 7.89 -20.88 0.65
N ILE A 202 7.31 -21.79 -0.13
CA ILE A 202 5.94 -22.29 0.07
C ILE A 202 6.00 -23.67 0.72
N THR A 203 5.38 -23.79 1.89
CA THR A 203 5.21 -25.06 2.60
C THR A 203 3.77 -25.52 2.41
N GLN A 204 3.58 -26.65 1.73
CA GLN A 204 2.25 -27.25 1.58
C GLN A 204 1.84 -27.92 2.90
N PRO A 205 0.54 -27.90 3.25
CA PRO A 205 0.07 -28.50 4.49
C PRO A 205 0.28 -30.01 4.45
N THR A 206 0.76 -30.58 5.54
CA THR A 206 0.89 -32.04 5.66
C THR A 206 -0.48 -32.67 5.88
N LYS A 207 -0.64 -33.98 5.57
CA LYS A 207 -1.92 -34.70 5.76
C LYS A 207 -2.45 -34.64 7.20
N GLU A 208 -1.58 -34.39 8.18
CA GLU A 208 -1.92 -34.32 9.60
C GLU A 208 -2.50 -32.95 10.01
N GLU A 209 -2.27 -31.92 9.20
CA GLU A 209 -2.74 -30.54 9.44
C GLU A 209 -4.06 -30.22 8.71
N GLN A 210 -4.62 -31.18 7.96
CA GLN A 210 -5.85 -31.06 7.16
C GLN A 210 -7.13 -31.49 7.90
N VAL A 211 -7.10 -31.61 9.24
CA VAL A 211 -8.21 -32.10 10.08
C VAL A 211 -8.98 -30.96 10.74
#